data_AF-A0A432QET8-F1
#
_entry.id   AF-A0A432QET8-F1
#
_cell.length_a   1.000
_cell.length_b   1.000
_cell.length_c   1.000
_cell.angle_alpha   90.00
_cell.angle_beta   90.00
_cell.angle_gamma   90.00
#
_symmetry.space_group_name_H-M   'P 1'
#
loop_
_entity.id
_entity.type
_entity.pdbx_description
1 polymer ?
#
loop_
_entity_poly.entity_id
_entity_poly.type
_entity_poly.pdbx_seq_one_letter_code
_entity_poly.pdbx_strand_id
1 'polypeptide(L)'
;MPEKSLYSMSMKKIASFPLTRFLCLLLLAGQLLLPVSGFSLTIGEEREIGEKLLYSVRTSFKLLDDPDISQYINELGNQVLTIAGPQYFNYHFFVVRSDQFNAFAAPGGLVFFYSGL
;
A
#
# COMPACT_ATOMS: atom_id res chain seq x y z
N MET A 1 -81.78 14.21 -3.35
CA MET A 1 -81.18 13.55 -4.53
C MET A 1 -79.70 13.88 -4.58
N PRO A 2 -78.80 12.89 -4.66
CA PRO A 2 -77.40 13.03 -4.24
C PRO A 2 -76.40 13.20 -5.41
N GLU A 3 -75.30 13.88 -5.10
CA GLU A 3 -73.92 13.39 -5.26
C GLU A 3 -73.43 12.95 -6.65
N LYS A 4 -72.59 13.80 -7.27
CA LYS A 4 -71.34 13.43 -8.01
C LYS A 4 -70.64 14.70 -8.52
N SER A 5 -70.02 15.44 -7.60
CA SER A 5 -69.12 16.57 -7.91
C SER A 5 -67.67 16.33 -7.45
N LEU A 6 -67.33 15.10 -7.07
CA LEU A 6 -66.02 14.80 -6.47
C LEU A 6 -65.56 13.43 -6.97
N TYR A 7 -64.87 13.33 -8.11
CA TYR A 7 -63.98 12.17 -8.36
C TYR A 7 -63.02 12.25 -9.55
N SER A 8 -62.74 13.41 -10.16
CA SER A 8 -61.73 13.45 -11.23
C SER A 8 -60.94 14.75 -11.24
N MET A 9 -60.38 15.10 -10.08
CA MET A 9 -59.31 16.08 -10.02
C MET A 9 -58.11 15.45 -9.34
N SER A 10 -57.03 15.33 -10.11
CA SER A 10 -55.66 15.29 -9.62
C SER A 10 -55.22 14.02 -8.88
N MET A 11 -55.06 12.91 -9.61
CA MET A 11 -54.14 11.85 -9.17
C MET A 11 -52.72 12.14 -9.65
N LYS A 12 -52.01 12.86 -8.78
CA LYS A 12 -50.56 12.98 -8.59
C LYS A 12 -49.70 12.00 -9.41
N LYS A 13 -48.94 12.51 -10.39
CA LYS A 13 -47.68 11.89 -10.86
C LYS A 13 -46.57 12.07 -9.81
N ILE A 14 -46.76 11.56 -8.61
CA ILE A 14 -45.81 11.66 -7.49
C ILE A 14 -45.66 10.27 -6.87
N ALA A 15 -45.09 9.29 -7.58
CA ALA A 15 -44.90 7.97 -6.97
C ALA A 15 -43.86 7.04 -7.62
N SER A 16 -43.13 7.43 -8.67
CA SER A 16 -42.19 6.50 -9.32
C SER A 16 -40.71 6.74 -8.99
N PHE A 17 -40.35 7.92 -8.46
CA PHE A 17 -38.95 8.26 -8.14
C PHE A 17 -38.40 7.84 -6.76
N PRO A 18 -39.19 7.64 -5.68
CA PRO A 18 -38.60 7.39 -4.36
C PRO A 18 -38.05 5.98 -4.25
N LEU A 19 -38.71 4.99 -4.87
CA LEU A 19 -38.32 3.59 -4.78
C LEU A 19 -37.00 3.32 -5.52
N THR A 20 -36.84 3.86 -6.72
CA THR A 20 -35.59 3.71 -7.50
C THR A 20 -34.42 4.38 -6.79
N ARG A 21 -34.63 5.56 -6.20
CA ARG A 21 -33.59 6.25 -5.41
C ARG A 21 -33.22 5.49 -4.14
N PHE A 22 -34.22 4.94 -3.45
CA PHE A 22 -34.01 4.11 -2.28
C PHE A 22 -33.23 2.85 -2.63
N LEU A 23 -33.59 2.18 -3.73
CA LEU A 23 -32.89 1.01 -4.24
C LEU A 23 -31.44 1.33 -4.64
N CYS A 24 -31.20 2.47 -5.31
CA CYS A 24 -29.84 2.92 -5.63
C CYS A 24 -29.02 3.22 -4.37
N LEU A 25 -29.60 3.86 -3.36
CA LEU A 25 -28.92 4.11 -2.08
C LEU A 25 -28.62 2.82 -1.32
N LEU A 26 -29.51 1.84 -1.38
CA LEU A 26 -29.33 0.54 -0.74
C LEU A 26 -28.23 -0.28 -1.45
N LEU A 27 -28.19 -0.23 -2.79
CA LEU A 27 -27.11 -0.84 -3.59
C LEU A 27 -25.76 -0.16 -3.31
N LEU A 28 -25.71 1.18 -3.24
CA LEU A 28 -24.48 1.93 -2.96
C LEU A 28 -23.99 1.71 -1.51
N ALA A 29 -24.91 1.67 -0.55
CA ALA A 29 -24.60 1.35 0.85
C ALA A 29 -24.15 -0.11 1.02
N GLY A 30 -24.70 -1.03 0.22
CA GLY A 30 -24.29 -2.43 0.20
C GLY A 30 -22.83 -2.64 -0.19
N GLN A 31 -22.27 -1.79 -1.06
CA GLN A 31 -20.85 -1.83 -1.42
C GLN A 31 -19.93 -1.39 -0.27
N LEU A 32 -20.43 -0.56 0.66
CA LEU A 32 -19.66 -0.08 1.82
C LEU A 32 -19.45 -1.16 2.88
N LEU A 33 -20.25 -2.23 2.86
CA LEU A 33 -20.22 -3.34 3.81
C LEU A 33 -19.29 -4.49 3.37
N LEU A 34 -18.80 -4.47 2.12
CA LEU A 34 -17.87 -5.48 1.65
C LEU A 34 -16.45 -5.14 2.10
N PRO A 35 -15.67 -6.11 2.63
CA PRO A 35 -14.27 -5.88 2.91
C PRO A 35 -13.55 -5.56 1.61
N VAL A 36 -12.86 -4.42 1.57
CA VAL A 36 -11.96 -4.09 0.46
C VAL A 36 -10.73 -4.98 0.59
N SER A 37 -10.62 -5.99 -0.27
CA SER A 37 -9.38 -6.76 -0.41
C SER A 37 -8.30 -5.84 -0.96
N GLY A 38 -7.27 -5.56 -0.16
CA GLY A 38 -6.07 -4.89 -0.65
C GLY A 38 -5.28 -5.82 -1.57
N PHE A 39 -4.78 -5.29 -2.69
CA PHE A 39 -3.78 -6.01 -3.48
C PHE A 39 -2.44 -5.88 -2.75
N SER A 40 -1.97 -6.98 -2.15
CA SER A 40 -0.60 -7.09 -1.65
C SER A 40 0.29 -7.73 -2.70
N LEU A 41 1.56 -7.36 -2.71
CA LEU A 41 2.56 -8.06 -3.53
C LEU A 41 2.81 -9.45 -2.95
N THR A 42 3.03 -10.41 -3.83
CA THR A 42 3.60 -11.70 -3.46
C THR A 42 5.09 -11.56 -3.16
N ILE A 43 5.66 -12.52 -2.41
CA ILE A 43 7.10 -12.57 -2.11
C ILE A 43 7.95 -12.51 -3.40
N GLY A 44 7.50 -13.19 -4.46
CA GLY A 44 8.18 -13.20 -5.76
C GLY A 44 8.16 -11.83 -6.45
N GLU A 45 6.99 -11.17 -6.45
CA GLU A 45 6.85 -9.83 -7.03
C GLU A 45 7.68 -8.79 -6.26
N GLU A 46 7.70 -8.84 -4.93
CA GLU A 46 8.54 -7.96 -4.12
C GLU A 46 10.03 -8.14 -4.42
N ARG A 47 10.48 -9.38 -4.59
CA ARG A 47 11.86 -9.68 -4.97
C ARG A 47 12.21 -9.11 -6.34
N GLU A 48 11.35 -9.29 -7.34
CA GLU A 48 11.58 -8.76 -8.69
C GLU A 48 11.64 -7.22 -8.70
N ILE A 49 10.72 -6.57 -7.98
CA ILE A 49 10.70 -5.11 -7.82
C ILE A 49 11.96 -4.64 -7.08
N GLY A 50 12.37 -5.36 -6.04
CA GLY A 50 13.59 -5.09 -5.27
C GLY A 50 14.85 -5.11 -6.15
N GLU A 51 15.01 -6.14 -6.99
CA GLU A 51 16.16 -6.25 -7.91
C GLU A 51 16.22 -5.08 -8.89
N LYS A 52 15.07 -4.64 -9.43
CA LYS A 52 14.98 -3.46 -10.30
C LYS A 52 15.36 -2.18 -9.56
N LEU A 53 14.87 -2.01 -8.33
CA LEU A 53 15.19 -0.86 -7.49
C LEU A 53 16.68 -0.84 -7.12
N LEU A 54 17.29 -1.98 -6.82
CA LEU A 54 18.72 -2.06 -6.53
C LEU A 54 19.56 -1.56 -7.72
N TYR A 55 19.18 -1.92 -8.95
CA TYR A 55 19.82 -1.42 -10.16
C TYR A 55 19.71 0.11 -10.29
N SER A 56 18.50 0.65 -10.08
CA SER A 56 18.27 2.09 -10.08
C SER A 56 19.09 2.80 -9.00
N VAL A 57 19.11 2.26 -7.78
CA VAL A 57 19.88 2.84 -6.65
C VAL A 57 21.37 2.86 -6.97
N ARG A 58 21.93 1.75 -7.49
CA ARG A 58 23.36 1.68 -7.88
C ARG A 58 23.73 2.68 -8.97
N THR A 59 22.77 3.08 -9.80
CA THR A 59 22.98 4.06 -10.87
C THR A 59 22.82 5.50 -10.37
N SER A 60 21.90 5.74 -9.44
CA SER A 60 21.58 7.08 -8.92
C SER A 60 22.42 7.49 -7.71
N PHE A 61 22.91 6.54 -6.93
CA PHE A 61 23.63 6.80 -5.68
C PHE A 61 25.02 6.17 -5.70
N LYS A 62 25.97 6.84 -5.04
CA LYS A 62 27.30 6.29 -4.81
C LYS A 62 27.26 5.38 -3.59
N LEU A 63 27.28 4.07 -3.81
CA LEU A 63 27.45 3.09 -2.74
C LEU A 63 28.91 3.07 -2.27
N LEU A 64 29.10 2.81 -0.97
CA LEU A 64 30.41 2.55 -0.40
C LEU A 64 30.72 1.05 -0.52
N ASP A 65 31.68 0.72 -1.38
CA ASP A 65 32.20 -0.64 -1.56
C ASP A 65 33.47 -0.84 -0.71
N ASP A 66 33.32 -0.66 0.60
CA ASP A 66 34.39 -0.86 1.57
C ASP A 66 34.14 -2.17 2.35
N PRO A 67 35.08 -3.14 2.36
CA PRO A 67 34.89 -4.42 3.04
C PRO A 67 34.63 -4.30 4.54
N ASP A 68 35.28 -3.36 5.23
CA ASP A 68 35.16 -3.20 6.68
C ASP A 68 33.79 -2.63 7.04
N ILE A 69 33.35 -1.61 6.30
CA ILE A 69 32.00 -1.04 6.44
C ILE A 69 30.93 -2.09 6.13
N SER A 70 31.12 -2.83 5.03
CA SER A 70 30.19 -3.88 4.62
C SER A 70 30.09 -4.98 5.67
N GLN A 71 31.21 -5.40 6.24
CA GLN A 71 31.22 -6.39 7.31
C GLN A 71 30.46 -5.87 8.53
N TYR A 72 30.79 -4.66 8.99
CA TYR A 72 30.16 -4.05 10.17
C TYR A 72 28.63 -3.97 10.03
N ILE A 73 28.12 -3.44 8.92
CA ILE A 73 26.69 -3.24 8.75
C ILE A 73 25.94 -4.57 8.60
N ASN A 74 26.57 -5.58 7.99
CA ASN A 74 25.99 -6.93 7.90
C ASN A 74 25.95 -7.61 9.27
N GLU A 75 27.01 -7.50 10.07
CA GLU A 75 27.03 -8.03 11.45
C GLU A 75 25.95 -7.38 12.31
N LEU A 76 25.87 -6.05 12.28
CA LEU A 76 24.84 -5.30 13.01
C LEU A 76 23.43 -5.69 12.55
N GLY A 77 23.20 -5.75 11.24
CA GLY A 77 21.92 -6.17 10.67
C GLY A 77 21.52 -7.57 11.12
N ASN A 78 22.45 -8.53 11.07
CA ASN A 78 22.20 -9.91 11.51
C ASN A 78 21.89 -10.02 13.02
N GLN A 79 22.53 -9.20 13.86
CA GLN A 79 22.19 -9.12 15.28
C GLN A 79 20.74 -8.68 15.48
N VAL A 80 20.26 -7.69 14.72
CA VAL A 80 18.86 -7.24 14.77
C VAL A 80 17.91 -8.32 14.25
N LEU A 81 18.22 -8.96 13.12
CA LEU A 81 17.37 -9.99 12.52
C LEU A 81 17.16 -11.21 13.44
N THR A 82 18.16 -11.52 14.29
CA THR A 82 18.07 -12.62 15.27
C THR A 82 16.90 -12.45 16.24
N ILE A 83 16.48 -11.21 16.52
CA ILE A 83 15.37 -10.90 17.42
C ILE A 83 14.12 -10.36 16.71
N ALA A 84 14.19 -10.06 15.41
CA ALA A 84 13.11 -9.45 14.63
C ALA A 84 11.99 -10.43 14.22
N GLY A 85 12.14 -11.73 14.52
CA GLY A 85 11.14 -12.76 14.21
C GLY A 85 11.38 -13.47 12.87
N PRO A 86 10.34 -14.06 12.25
CA PRO A 86 10.45 -14.78 10.99
C PRO A 86 10.95 -13.88 9.85
N GLN A 87 11.95 -14.35 9.12
CA GLN A 87 12.51 -13.65 7.97
C GLN A 87 12.02 -14.29 6.67
N TYR A 88 11.32 -13.50 5.86
CA TYR A 88 10.75 -13.94 4.57
C TYR A 88 11.67 -13.63 3.37
N PHE A 89 12.74 -12.87 3.61
CA PHE A 89 13.72 -12.46 2.62
C PHE A 89 15.14 -12.63 3.15
N ASN A 90 16.10 -12.77 2.24
CA ASN A 90 17.50 -12.60 2.58
C ASN A 90 17.79 -11.09 2.60
N TYR A 91 18.20 -10.58 3.75
CA TYR A 91 18.47 -9.16 3.89
C TYR A 91 19.83 -8.79 3.32
N HIS A 92 19.88 -7.65 2.64
CA HIS A 92 21.11 -7.08 2.12
C HIS A 92 21.22 -5.63 2.58
N PHE A 93 22.33 -5.31 3.21
CA PHE A 93 22.61 -4.01 3.79
C PHE A 93 23.62 -3.27 2.93
N PHE A 94 23.33 -2.01 2.61
CA PHE A 94 24.17 -1.16 1.78
C PHE A 94 24.38 0.19 2.46
N VAL A 95 25.53 0.81 2.18
CA VAL A 95 25.81 2.17 2.64
C VAL A 95 25.93 3.10 1.44
N VAL A 96 25.11 4.15 1.43
CA VAL A 96 25.13 5.23 0.45
C VAL A 96 25.99 6.37 0.98
N ARG A 97 26.92 6.86 0.15
CA ARG A 97 27.73 8.03 0.49
C ARG A 97 26.89 9.31 0.43
N SER A 98 26.43 9.75 1.58
CA SER A 98 25.69 10.99 1.80
C SER A 98 25.92 11.49 3.22
N ASP A 99 25.92 12.80 3.42
CA ASP A 99 26.01 13.49 4.71
C ASP A 99 24.64 13.67 5.39
N GLN A 100 23.55 13.27 4.74
CA GLN A 100 22.23 13.34 5.35
C GLN A 100 22.02 12.21 6.36
N PHE A 101 21.35 12.54 7.47
CA PHE A 101 20.91 11.58 8.48
C PHE A 101 19.67 10.83 7.97
N ASN A 102 19.87 9.68 7.31
CA ASN A 102 18.78 8.93 6.70
C ASN A 102 19.10 7.43 6.55
N ALA A 103 18.05 6.62 6.51
CA ALA A 103 18.08 5.22 6.09
C ALA A 103 16.72 4.84 5.51
N PHE A 104 16.71 3.92 4.55
CA PHE A 104 15.46 3.43 3.96
C PHE A 104 15.55 1.95 3.60
N ALA A 105 14.40 1.30 3.48
CA ALA A 105 14.28 -0.07 3.02
C ALA A 105 13.53 -0.12 1.69
N ALA A 106 13.84 -1.12 0.86
CA ALA A 106 13.13 -1.42 -0.37
C ALA A 106 12.63 -2.88 -0.34
N PRO A 107 11.62 -3.21 -1.17
CA PRO A 107 11.11 -4.57 -1.32
C PRO A 107 12.21 -5.62 -1.52
N GLY A 108 11.96 -6.85 -1.05
CA GLY A 108 12.90 -7.96 -1.20
C GLY A 108 14.05 -7.97 -0.18
N GLY A 109 13.94 -7.25 0.94
CA GLY A 109 14.91 -7.28 2.03
C GLY A 109 16.12 -6.37 1.85
N LEU A 110 16.03 -5.35 0.99
CA LEU A 110 17.13 -4.42 0.74
C LEU A 110 17.05 -3.25 1.74
N VAL A 111 18.14 -2.95 2.42
CA VAL A 111 18.21 -1.85 3.41
C VAL A 111 19.42 -0.97 3.11
N PHE A 112 19.21 0.34 3.08
CA PHE A 112 20.20 1.34 2.71
C PHE A 112 20.37 2.35 3.83
N PHE A 113 21.61 2.51 4.29
CA PHE A 113 22.01 3.50 5.28
C PHE A 113 22.80 4.62 4.61
N TYR A 114 22.58 5.87 5.01
CA TYR A 114 23.45 6.96 4.56
C TYR A 114 24.64 7.07 5.50
N SER A 115 25.82 7.40 4.97
CA SER A 115 27.04 7.56 5.77
C SER A 115 26.99 8.71 6.80
N GLY A 116 25.98 9.58 6.72
CA GLY A 116 25.74 10.69 7.65
C GLY A 116 24.77 10.33 8.77
N LEU A 117 24.26 9.08 8.82
CA LEU A 117 23.54 8.53 9.96
C LEU A 117 24.52 8.23 11.11
#